data_AF-A0A9D5VV10-F1
#
_entry.id   AF-A0A9D5VV10-F1
#
_cell.length_a   1.000
_cell.length_b   1.000
_cell.length_c   1.000
_cell.angle_alpha   90.00
_cell.angle_beta   90.00
_cell.angle_gamma   90.00
#
_symmetry.space_group_name_H-M   'P 1'
#
loop_
_entity.id
_entity.type
_entity.pdbx_description
1 polymer ?
#
loop_
_entity_poly.entity_id
_entity_poly.type
_entity_poly.pdbx_seq_one_letter_code
_entity_poly.pdbx_strand_id
1 'polypeptide(L)'
;MEIKENIIMGLAVGIGAGIIAPLFTPIIAQTGKPLAKSLLTLGFAAYDKCTEALSETKEVVEDLIAETKAEYELYQSAKVNGENAI
;
A
#
# COMPACT_ATOMS: atom_id res chain seq x y z
N MET A 1 4.83 -5.88 21.19
CA MET A 1 5.35 -4.81 20.32
C MET A 1 6.36 -5.35 19.29
N GLU A 2 6.58 -6.65 19.17
CA GLU A 2 7.75 -7.20 18.44
C GLU A 2 7.58 -7.30 16.90
N ILE A 3 6.36 -7.45 16.38
CA ILE A 3 6.16 -7.71 14.93
C ILE A 3 6.43 -6.46 14.09
N LYS A 4 6.03 -5.27 14.57
CA LYS A 4 6.19 -4.01 13.82
C LYS A 4 7.67 -3.62 13.66
N GLU A 5 8.46 -3.79 14.72
CA GLU A 5 9.91 -3.50 14.69
C GLU A 5 10.66 -4.47 13.77
N ASN A 6 10.32 -5.76 13.81
CA ASN A 6 10.93 -6.76 12.91
C ASN A 6 10.59 -6.51 11.44
N ILE A 7 9.38 -6.07 11.12
CA ILE A 7 8.99 -5.70 9.76
C ILE A 7 9.79 -4.49 9.27
N ILE A 8 9.89 -3.44 10.08
CA ILE A 8 10.65 -2.22 9.73
C ILE A 8 12.13 -2.56 9.54
N MET A 9 12.70 -3.36 10.44
CA MET A 9 14.09 -3.82 10.34
C MET A 9 14.29 -4.68 9.09
N GLY A 10 13.40 -5.62 8.79
CA GLY A 10 13.45 -6.43 7.58
C GLY A 10 13.41 -5.60 6.30
N LEU A 11 12.56 -4.56 6.26
CA LEU A 11 12.46 -3.65 5.13
C LEU A 11 13.75 -2.82 4.96
N ALA A 12 14.28 -2.27 6.06
CA ALA A 12 15.51 -1.50 6.06
C ALA A 12 16.71 -2.33 5.61
N VAL A 13 16.81 -3.58 6.07
CA VAL A 13 17.85 -4.53 5.64
C VAL A 13 17.69 -4.85 4.16
N GLY A 14 16.46 -5.11 3.69
CA GLY A 14 16.21 -5.39 2.27
C GLY A 14 16.61 -4.24 1.34
N ILE A 15 16.26 -3.01 1.71
CA ILE A 15 16.64 -1.79 0.96
C ILE A 15 18.16 -1.60 1.00
N GLY A 16 18.78 -1.69 2.18
CA GLY A 16 20.23 -1.53 2.33
C GLY A 16 21.03 -2.59 1.56
N ALA A 17 20.59 -3.84 1.60
CA ALA A 17 21.20 -4.96 0.87
C ALA A 17 21.10 -4.75 -0.65
N GLY A 18 19.98 -4.24 -1.16
CA GLY A 18 19.80 -3.93 -2.58
C GLY A 18 20.78 -2.90 -3.13
N ILE A 19 21.12 -1.87 -2.32
CA ILE A 19 22.08 -0.82 -2.70
C ILE A 19 23.50 -1.38 -2.82
N ILE A 20 23.91 -2.27 -1.91
CA ILE A 20 25.26 -2.84 -1.91
C ILE A 20 25.41 -4.08 -2.82
N ALA A 21 24.29 -4.63 -3.33
CA ALA A 21 24.26 -5.84 -4.16
C ALA A 21 25.20 -5.82 -5.39
N PRO A 22 25.38 -4.71 -6.13
CA PRO A 22 26.27 -4.66 -7.30
C PRO A 22 27.74 -4.96 -6.98
N LEU A 23 28.17 -4.71 -5.74
CA LEU A 23 29.55 -4.97 -5.29
C LEU A 23 29.85 -6.48 -5.18
N PHE A 24 28.83 -7.33 -5.14
CA PHE A 24 28.94 -8.78 -5.00
C PHE A 24 28.68 -9.54 -6.31
N THR A 25 28.62 -8.84 -7.44
CA THR A 25 28.37 -9.39 -8.78
C THR A 25 29.18 -10.64 -9.17
N PRO A 26 30.51 -10.75 -8.92
CA PRO A 26 31.26 -11.95 -9.32
C PRO A 26 30.86 -13.22 -8.55
N ILE A 27 30.34 -13.08 -7.33
CA ILE A 27 29.90 -14.21 -6.48
C ILE A 27 28.50 -14.68 -6.90
N ILE A 28 27.63 -13.74 -7.30
CA ILE A 28 26.23 -14.00 -7.63
C ILE A 28 26.08 -14.53 -9.07
N ALA A 29 27.01 -14.20 -9.98
CA ALA A 29 26.89 -14.48 -11.42
C ALA A 29 26.80 -15.98 -11.79
N GLN A 30 27.36 -16.89 -10.98
CA GLN A 30 27.39 -18.33 -11.31
C GLN A 30 26.31 -19.16 -10.59
N THR A 31 25.83 -18.74 -9.41
CA THR A 31 24.88 -19.51 -8.58
C THR A 31 23.62 -18.75 -8.20
N GLY A 32 23.58 -17.43 -8.40
CA GLY A 32 22.49 -16.56 -7.95
C GLY A 32 21.31 -16.43 -8.91
N LYS A 33 21.45 -16.85 -10.17
CA LYS A 33 20.38 -16.77 -11.19
C LYS A 33 19.04 -17.43 -10.75
N PRO A 34 19.01 -18.67 -10.24
CA PRO A 34 17.75 -19.28 -9.78
C PRO A 34 17.16 -18.53 -8.58
N LEU A 35 17.99 -18.07 -7.64
CA LEU A 35 17.55 -17.30 -6.48
C LEU A 35 16.94 -15.95 -6.89
N ALA A 36 17.64 -15.20 -7.76
CA ALA A 36 17.16 -13.95 -8.30
C ALA A 36 15.84 -14.12 -9.06
N LYS A 37 15.72 -15.17 -9.87
CA LYS A 37 14.48 -15.48 -10.58
C LYS A 37 13.32 -15.74 -9.61
N SER A 38 13.55 -16.54 -8.57
CA SER A 38 12.52 -16.83 -7.55
C SER A 38 12.11 -15.59 -6.77
N LEU A 39 13.07 -14.73 -6.40
CA LEU A 39 12.82 -13.44 -5.73
C LEU A 39 11.94 -12.53 -6.60
N LEU A 40 12.25 -12.42 -7.90
CA LEU A 40 11.46 -11.63 -8.83
C LEU A 40 10.04 -12.19 -8.97
N THR A 41 9.88 -13.50 -9.12
CA THR A 41 8.55 -14.14 -9.20
C THR A 41 7.74 -13.91 -7.93
N LEU A 42 8.35 -14.04 -6.75
CA LEU A 42 7.70 -13.73 -5.47
C LEU A 42 7.32 -12.25 -5.39
N GLY A 43 8.21 -11.37 -5.81
CA GLY A 43 7.99 -9.92 -5.82
C GLY A 43 6.81 -9.53 -6.72
N PHE A 44 6.72 -10.12 -7.92
CA PHE A 44 5.57 -9.90 -8.81
C PHE A 44 4.27 -10.40 -8.19
N ALA A 45 4.25 -11.62 -7.64
CA ALA A 45 3.05 -12.17 -7.01
C ALA A 45 2.58 -11.31 -5.80
N ALA A 46 3.52 -10.82 -5.00
CA ALA A 46 3.22 -9.92 -3.89
C ALA A 46 2.71 -8.55 -4.39
N TYR A 47 3.28 -8.02 -5.46
CA TYR A 47 2.83 -6.77 -6.08
C TYR A 47 1.38 -6.87 -6.55
N ASP A 48 1.02 -7.93 -7.29
CA ASP A 48 -0.34 -8.15 -7.79
C ASP A 48 -1.35 -8.24 -6.63
N LYS A 49 -0.98 -8.88 -5.52
CA LYS A 49 -1.83 -8.97 -4.33
C LYS A 49 -1.99 -7.63 -3.61
N CYS A 50 -0.94 -6.83 -3.57
CA CYS A 50 -1.02 -5.48 -3.01
C CYS A 50 -1.91 -4.56 -3.85
N THR A 51 -1.84 -4.63 -5.18
CA THR A 51 -2.68 -3.79 -6.04
C THR A 51 -4.16 -4.18 -5.93
N GLU A 52 -4.47 -5.48 -5.84
CA GLU A 52 -5.81 -5.99 -5.57
C GLU A 52 -6.35 -5.46 -4.23
N ALA A 53 -5.59 -5.62 -3.13
CA ALA A 53 -5.98 -5.14 -1.80
C ALA A 53 -6.15 -3.60 -1.74
N LEU A 54 -5.33 -2.84 -2.47
CA LEU A 54 -5.47 -1.39 -2.59
C LEU A 54 -6.74 -1.01 -3.35
N SER A 55 -7.13 -1.78 -4.37
CA SER A 55 -8.37 -1.55 -5.12
C SER A 55 -9.60 -1.76 -4.24
N GLU A 56 -9.65 -2.84 -3.47
CA GLU A 56 -10.74 -3.10 -2.52
C GLU A 56 -10.82 -2.00 -1.45
N THR A 57 -9.66 -1.60 -0.90
CA THR A 57 -9.60 -0.51 0.09
C THR A 57 -10.08 0.81 -0.50
N LYS A 58 -9.74 1.08 -1.76
CA LYS A 58 -10.16 2.29 -2.46
C LYS A 58 -11.68 2.36 -2.60
N GLU A 59 -12.33 1.27 -2.97
CA GLU A 59 -13.80 1.19 -3.07
C GLU A 59 -14.46 1.53 -1.72
N VAL A 60 -13.99 0.91 -0.63
CA VAL A 60 -14.49 1.20 0.73
C VAL A 60 -14.32 2.67 1.12
N VAL A 61 -13.19 3.28 0.75
CA VAL A 61 -12.94 4.71 1.00
C VAL A 61 -13.85 5.58 0.13
N GLU A 62 -14.04 5.25 -1.14
CA GLU A 62 -14.93 5.97 -2.04
C GLU A 62 -16.38 5.94 -1.54
N ASP A 63 -16.85 4.79 -1.04
CA ASP A 63 -18.18 4.65 -0.43
C ASP A 63 -18.34 5.53 0.82
N LEU A 64 -17.35 5.52 1.72
CA LEU A 64 -17.37 6.34 2.93
C LEU A 64 -17.37 7.85 2.62
N ILE A 65 -16.61 8.26 1.59
CA ILE A 65 -16.58 9.64 1.12
C ILE A 65 -17.95 10.02 0.54
N ALA A 66 -18.57 9.14 -0.24
CA ALA A 66 -19.88 9.37 -0.83
C ALA A 66 -20.98 9.52 0.25
N GLU A 67 -20.98 8.64 1.25
CA GLU A 67 -21.89 8.71 2.40
C GLU A 67 -21.72 10.03 3.16
N THR A 68 -20.48 10.36 3.55
CA THR A 68 -20.18 11.61 4.28
C THR A 68 -20.60 12.85 3.49
N LYS A 69 -20.41 12.84 2.16
CA LYS A 69 -20.80 13.95 1.30
C LYS A 69 -22.33 14.09 1.24
N ALA A 70 -23.06 13.00 1.12
CA ALA A 70 -24.52 13.01 1.13
C ALA A 70 -25.07 13.54 2.47
N GLU A 71 -24.48 13.13 3.60
CA GLU A 71 -24.83 13.66 4.91
C GLU A 71 -24.57 15.17 5.01
N TYR A 72 -23.41 15.63 4.53
CA TYR A 72 -23.07 17.06 4.53
C TYR A 72 -24.07 17.89 3.72
N GLU A 73 -24.49 17.41 2.53
CA GLU A 73 -25.49 18.07 1.69
C GLU A 73 -26.88 18.12 2.37
N LEU A 74 -27.27 17.07 3.09
CA LEU A 74 -28.49 17.04 3.90
C LEU A 74 -28.43 18.07 5.05
N TYR A 75 -27.31 18.15 5.78
CA TYR A 75 -27.12 19.17 6.82
C TYR A 75 -27.21 20.58 6.25
N GLN A 76 -26.62 20.84 5.09
CA GLN A 76 -26.64 22.15 4.44
C GLN A 76 -28.05 22.53 3.96
N SER A 77 -28.79 21.60 3.36
CA SER A 77 -30.16 21.87 2.91
C SER A 77 -31.14 22.08 4.08
N ALA A 78 -30.99 21.36 5.18
CA ALA A 78 -31.76 21.58 6.41
C ALA A 78 -31.47 22.95 7.05
N LYS A 79 -30.20 23.39 7.04
CA LYS A 79 -29.82 24.72 7.53
C LYS A 79 -30.44 25.84 6.69
N VAL A 80 -30.35 25.75 5.36
CA VAL A 80 -30.90 26.76 4.44
C VAL A 80 -32.42 26.86 4.54
N ASN A 81 -33.14 25.74 4.69
CA ASN A 81 -34.59 25.76 4.88
C ASN A 81 -35.02 26.31 6.26
N GLY A 82 -34.22 26.08 7.31
CA GLY A 82 -34.48 26.67 8.64
C GLY A 82 -34.23 28.18 8.69
N GLU A 83 -33.28 28.69 7.90
CA GLU A 83 -32.94 30.12 7.82
C GLU A 83 -33.97 30.92 6.98
N ASN A 84 -34.68 30.26 6.06
CA ASN A 84 -35.74 30.86 5.24
C ASN A 84 -37.15 30.80 5.88
N ALA A 85 -37.30 30.15 7.04
CA ALA A 85 -38.57 29.96 7.74
C ALA A 85 -38.79 30.94 8.91
N ILE A 86 -37.89 31.90 9.09
CA ILE A 86 -37.95 32.99 10.09
C ILE A 86 -38.19 34.34 9.42
#